data_AF-A0A923SVY3-F1
#
_entry.id   AF-A0A923SVY3-F1
#
_cell.length_a   1.000
_cell.length_b   1.000
_cell.length_c   1.000
_cell.angle_alpha   90.00
_cell.angle_beta   90.00
_cell.angle_gamma   90.00
#
_symmetry.space_group_name_H-M   'P 1'
#
loop_
_entity.id
_entity.type
_entity.pdbx_description
1 polymer ?
#
loop_
_entity_poly.entity_id
_entity_poly.type
_entity_poly.pdbx_seq_one_letter_code
_entity_poly.pdbx_strand_id
1 'polypeptide(L)'
;MNAKLASALLLAFAFAPAAHAQKSKSDVKIDNVITTNAAVMGSTAKQNIDIGNAKNGSTSSVNGKNVIVTNAAVMGSKAEQSTQVGNASDGGKATVKFDNLIQTNAAVMGSTAKQNVKLGNAANGGEATLTTKNIIVTNAAVMGSKSTQNLKVGNAE
;
A
#
# COMPACT_ATOMS: atom_id res chain seq x y z
N MET A 1 6.98 -52.50 -54.47
CA MET A 1 6.79 -53.39 -53.30
C MET A 1 8.05 -53.22 -52.45
N ASN A 2 8.09 -52.64 -51.24
CA ASN A 2 7.11 -52.46 -50.17
C ASN A 2 7.47 -51.21 -49.33
N ALA A 3 6.50 -50.33 -49.08
CA ALA A 3 5.95 -49.94 -47.76
C ALA A 3 6.95 -49.23 -46.82
N LYS A 4 6.97 -47.88 -46.81
CA LYS A 4 6.17 -47.01 -45.92
C LYS A 4 6.22 -47.42 -44.44
N LEU A 5 7.15 -46.81 -43.68
CA LEU A 5 6.89 -46.47 -42.28
C LEU A 5 6.83 -44.95 -42.17
N ALA A 6 5.62 -44.41 -42.19
CA ALA A 6 5.34 -43.02 -41.84
C ALA A 6 5.18 -42.94 -40.32
N SER A 7 6.07 -42.21 -39.66
CA SER A 7 5.98 -41.89 -38.24
C SER A 7 4.70 -41.11 -37.97
N ALA A 8 3.78 -41.71 -37.20
CA ALA A 8 2.58 -41.04 -36.71
C ALA A 8 2.97 -40.09 -35.56
N LEU A 9 3.09 -38.80 -35.86
CA LEU A 9 3.17 -37.74 -34.86
C LEU A 9 1.76 -37.49 -34.31
N LEU A 10 1.42 -38.10 -33.18
CA LEU A 10 0.20 -37.75 -32.44
C LEU A 10 0.39 -36.38 -31.80
N LEU A 11 -0.28 -35.35 -32.33
CA LEU A 11 -0.46 -34.07 -31.66
C LEU A 11 -1.46 -34.26 -30.49
N ALA A 12 -0.96 -34.38 -29.27
CA ALA A 12 -1.76 -34.19 -28.07
C ALA A 12 -1.69 -32.71 -27.65
N PHE A 13 -2.51 -31.86 -28.27
CA PHE A 13 -2.85 -30.56 -27.69
C PHE A 13 -3.81 -30.81 -26.52
N ALA A 14 -3.26 -31.14 -25.36
CA ALA A 14 -4.01 -31.13 -24.12
C ALA A 14 -4.45 -29.68 -23.85
N PHE A 15 -5.76 -29.44 -23.97
CA PHE A 15 -6.42 -28.25 -23.44
C PHE A 15 -6.10 -28.16 -21.94
N ALA A 16 -5.08 -27.37 -21.58
CA ALA A 16 -4.92 -26.92 -20.21
C ALA A 16 -6.09 -25.95 -19.94
N PRO A 17 -6.98 -26.23 -18.98
CA PRO A 17 -7.95 -25.22 -18.58
C PRO A 17 -7.17 -24.02 -18.09
N ALA A 18 -7.38 -22.86 -18.72
CA ALA A 18 -6.88 -21.59 -18.23
C ALA A 18 -7.39 -21.45 -16.79
N ALA A 19 -6.48 -21.55 -15.82
CA ALA A 19 -6.79 -21.25 -14.44
C ALA A 19 -7.13 -19.75 -14.38
N HIS A 20 -8.40 -19.41 -14.54
CA HIS A 20 -8.89 -18.06 -14.29
C HIS A 20 -8.58 -17.75 -12.83
N ALA A 21 -7.60 -16.88 -12.60
CA ALA A 21 -7.25 -16.41 -11.27
C ALA A 21 -8.51 -15.87 -10.60
N GLN A 22 -8.98 -16.56 -9.56
CA GLN A 22 -10.16 -16.17 -8.81
C GLN A 22 -9.91 -14.78 -8.21
N LYS A 23 -10.64 -13.78 -8.72
CA LYS A 23 -10.62 -12.41 -8.17
C LYS A 23 -10.97 -12.52 -6.68
N SER A 24 -10.03 -12.11 -5.84
CA SER A 24 -10.14 -12.24 -4.40
C SER A 24 -10.77 -10.96 -3.82
N LYS A 25 -11.30 -11.04 -2.61
CA LYS A 25 -11.81 -9.87 -1.87
C LYS A 25 -11.07 -9.75 -0.55
N SER A 26 -10.59 -8.55 -0.24
CA SER A 26 -10.17 -8.17 1.10
C SER A 26 -11.25 -7.32 1.75
N ASP A 27 -11.68 -7.69 2.94
CA ASP A 27 -12.71 -7.00 3.72
C ASP A 27 -12.22 -6.85 5.16
N VAL A 28 -11.86 -5.62 5.54
CA VAL A 28 -11.26 -5.31 6.85
C VAL A 28 -12.15 -4.33 7.58
N LYS A 29 -12.60 -4.74 8.76
CA LYS A 29 -13.26 -3.88 9.74
C LYS A 29 -12.32 -3.69 10.92
N ILE A 30 -11.85 -2.47 11.11
CA ILE A 30 -10.89 -2.14 12.16
C ILE A 30 -11.23 -0.78 12.73
N ASP A 31 -11.29 -0.64 14.05
CA ASP A 31 -11.61 0.67 14.64
C ASP A 31 -10.52 1.70 14.35
N ASN A 32 -9.26 1.37 14.62
CA ASN A 32 -8.15 2.29 14.44
C ASN A 32 -6.93 1.59 13.85
N VAL A 33 -6.26 2.27 12.93
CA VAL A 33 -4.89 1.95 12.50
C VAL A 33 -3.99 3.00 13.12
N ILE A 34 -3.17 2.62 14.10
CA ILE A 34 -2.23 3.53 14.76
C ILE A 34 -0.84 2.96 14.61
N THR A 35 0.05 3.72 13.98
CA THR A 35 1.41 3.26 13.66
C THR A 35 2.41 4.34 14.02
N THR A 36 3.49 3.93 14.67
CA THR A 36 4.57 4.83 15.07
C THR A 36 5.91 4.21 14.73
N ASN A 37 6.72 4.96 14.00
CA ASN A 37 8.11 4.64 13.71
C ASN A 37 8.98 5.79 14.23
N ALA A 38 9.98 5.47 15.05
CA ALA A 38 10.83 6.49 15.64
C ALA A 38 12.29 6.02 15.66
N ALA A 39 13.20 6.95 15.35
CA ALA A 39 14.64 6.73 15.45
C ALA A 39 15.30 7.84 16.29
N VAL A 40 16.17 7.45 17.22
CA VAL A 40 16.85 8.35 18.16
C VAL A 40 18.35 8.01 18.32
N MET A 41 19.17 8.98 18.68
CA MET A 41 20.60 8.80 19.01
C MET A 41 21.40 8.13 17.88
N GLY A 42 21.27 8.63 16.65
CA GLY A 42 21.97 8.12 15.48
C GLY A 42 21.47 6.77 14.95
N SER A 43 20.36 6.24 15.49
CA SER A 43 19.81 4.96 15.04
C SER A 43 19.02 5.09 13.72
N THR A 44 18.71 3.93 13.12
CA THR A 44 17.87 3.84 11.93
C THR A 44 16.66 2.96 12.21
N ALA A 45 15.47 3.46 11.89
CA ALA A 45 14.21 2.73 12.04
C ALA A 45 13.45 2.66 10.72
N LYS A 46 12.97 1.47 10.36
CA LYS A 46 12.20 1.24 9.14
C LYS A 46 10.93 0.46 9.45
N GLN A 47 9.80 0.91 8.94
CA GLN A 47 8.51 0.27 9.13
C GLN A 47 7.70 0.25 7.83
N ASN A 48 7.14 -0.91 7.49
CA ASN A 48 6.19 -1.04 6.38
C ASN A 48 4.92 -1.72 6.90
N ILE A 49 3.77 -1.12 6.63
CA ILE A 49 2.46 -1.58 7.09
C ILE A 49 1.52 -1.70 5.90
N ASP A 50 0.93 -2.87 5.73
CA ASP A 50 -0.02 -3.18 4.66
C ASP A 50 -1.31 -3.75 5.28
N ILE A 51 -2.45 -3.10 5.07
CA ILE A 51 -3.73 -3.51 5.65
C ILE A 51 -4.80 -3.55 4.57
N GLY A 52 -5.41 -4.72 4.38
CA GLY A 52 -6.57 -4.86 3.52
C GLY A 52 -6.31 -4.57 2.03
N ASN A 53 -5.05 -4.57 1.58
CA ASN A 53 -4.72 -4.30 0.18
C ASN A 53 -5.08 -5.51 -0.71
N ALA A 54 -5.53 -5.25 -1.94
CA ALA A 54 -5.91 -6.25 -2.94
C ALA A 54 -5.09 -6.10 -4.23
N LYS A 55 -4.87 -7.19 -4.97
CA LYS A 55 -4.08 -7.22 -6.23
C LYS A 55 -4.77 -8.03 -7.32
N ASN A 56 -4.30 -7.99 -8.56
CA ASN A 56 -4.81 -8.79 -9.67
C ASN A 56 -6.29 -8.49 -10.00
N GLY A 57 -6.69 -7.23 -10.00
CA GLY A 57 -8.07 -6.83 -10.32
C GLY A 57 -9.08 -7.16 -9.22
N SER A 58 -8.59 -7.49 -8.02
CA SER A 58 -9.36 -7.84 -6.84
C SER A 58 -9.96 -6.60 -6.15
N THR A 59 -10.91 -6.83 -5.25
CA THR A 59 -11.56 -5.76 -4.49
C THR A 59 -11.00 -5.66 -3.07
N SER A 60 -10.74 -4.43 -2.64
CA SER A 60 -10.40 -4.07 -1.27
C SER A 60 -11.52 -3.24 -0.64
N SER A 61 -11.96 -3.64 0.55
CA SER A 61 -12.85 -2.84 1.38
C SER A 61 -12.27 -2.70 2.79
N VAL A 62 -12.07 -1.46 3.24
CA VAL A 62 -11.61 -1.18 4.60
C VAL A 62 -12.52 -0.15 5.24
N ASN A 63 -13.08 -0.49 6.40
CA ASN A 63 -13.89 0.43 7.18
C ASN A 63 -13.32 0.57 8.60
N GLY A 64 -13.05 1.81 8.99
CA GLY A 64 -12.61 2.14 10.34
C GLY A 64 -12.94 3.55 10.76
N LYS A 65 -12.42 3.95 11.91
CA LYS A 65 -12.60 5.29 12.48
C LYS A 65 -11.38 6.15 12.23
N ASN A 66 -10.18 5.70 12.61
CA ASN A 66 -9.00 6.54 12.51
C ASN A 66 -7.82 5.82 11.86
N VAL A 67 -7.05 6.54 11.06
CA VAL A 67 -5.72 6.15 10.60
C VAL A 67 -4.74 7.21 11.09
N ILE A 68 -3.85 6.84 12.00
CA ILE A 68 -2.85 7.71 12.61
C ILE A 68 -1.47 7.12 12.31
N VAL A 69 -0.64 7.89 11.61
CA VAL A 69 0.65 7.44 11.11
C VAL A 69 1.71 8.46 11.51
N THR A 70 2.61 8.06 12.42
CA THR A 70 3.62 8.96 12.99
C THR A 70 5.02 8.44 12.70
N ASN A 71 5.83 9.22 11.99
CA ASN A 71 7.24 8.93 11.74
C ASN A 71 8.11 10.05 12.31
N ALA A 72 9.12 9.71 13.10
CA ALA A 72 9.98 10.69 13.75
C ALA A 72 11.46 10.28 13.75
N ALA A 73 12.35 11.24 13.50
CA ALA A 73 13.80 11.04 13.61
C ALA A 73 14.46 12.19 14.40
N VAL A 74 15.29 11.86 15.39
CA VAL A 74 15.88 12.83 16.32
C VAL A 74 17.36 12.52 16.59
N MET A 75 18.21 13.54 16.77
CA MET A 75 19.65 13.42 17.06
C MET A 75 20.42 12.60 16.00
N GLY A 76 20.52 13.11 14.78
CA GLY A 76 21.28 12.49 13.69
C GLY A 76 20.71 11.15 13.19
N SER A 77 19.45 10.84 13.50
CA SER A 77 18.83 9.54 13.21
C SER A 77 18.13 9.50 11.85
N LYS A 78 17.74 8.29 11.42
CA LYS A 78 17.00 8.07 10.17
C LYS A 78 15.74 7.24 10.40
N ALA A 79 14.57 7.75 10.03
CA ALA A 79 13.31 7.02 10.16
C ALA A 79 12.57 6.96 8.83
N GLU A 80 12.26 5.75 8.35
CA GLU A 80 11.51 5.51 7.11
C GLU A 80 10.24 4.71 7.39
N GLN A 81 9.08 5.28 7.07
CA GLN A 81 7.80 4.62 7.24
C GLN A 81 6.99 4.60 5.95
N SER A 82 6.42 3.44 5.64
CA SER A 82 5.48 3.26 4.54
C SER A 82 4.22 2.58 5.05
N THR A 83 3.06 3.14 4.75
CA THR A 83 1.77 2.62 5.23
C THR A 83 0.77 2.62 4.09
N GLN A 84 0.22 1.45 3.79
CA GLN A 84 -0.73 1.23 2.72
C GLN A 84 -1.98 0.57 3.27
N VAL A 85 -3.14 1.23 3.15
CA VAL A 85 -4.41 0.71 3.65
C VAL A 85 -5.47 0.73 2.56
N GLY A 86 -6.04 -0.44 2.31
CA GLY A 86 -7.22 -0.59 1.46
C GLY A 86 -7.00 -0.26 -0.02
N ASN A 87 -5.78 -0.42 -0.53
CA ASN A 87 -5.47 -0.16 -1.94
C ASN A 87 -5.82 -1.38 -2.81
N ALA A 88 -6.10 -1.14 -4.08
CA ALA A 88 -6.31 -2.16 -5.10
C ALA A 88 -5.36 -1.93 -6.30
N SER A 89 -4.95 -2.99 -6.99
CA SER A 89 -4.15 -2.90 -8.23
C SER A 89 -4.78 -3.67 -9.39
N ASP A 90 -4.29 -3.40 -10.60
CA ASP A 90 -4.60 -4.14 -11.83
C ASP A 90 -6.08 -4.07 -12.23
N GLY A 91 -6.64 -2.85 -12.21
CA GLY A 91 -8.05 -2.61 -12.51
C GLY A 91 -9.01 -3.01 -11.39
N GLY A 92 -8.49 -3.22 -10.18
CA GLY A 92 -9.26 -3.59 -9.00
C GLY A 92 -10.04 -2.42 -8.39
N LYS A 93 -10.90 -2.72 -7.41
CA LYS A 93 -11.73 -1.72 -6.73
C LYS A 93 -11.27 -1.51 -5.29
N ALA A 94 -11.04 -0.28 -4.89
CA ALA A 94 -10.72 0.12 -3.53
C ALA A 94 -11.89 0.90 -2.92
N THR A 95 -12.40 0.47 -1.77
CA THR A 95 -13.45 1.19 -1.02
C THR A 95 -13.03 1.33 0.42
N VAL A 96 -12.66 2.55 0.80
CA VAL A 96 -12.11 2.85 2.11
C VAL A 96 -12.95 3.90 2.82
N LYS A 97 -13.26 3.66 4.09
CA LYS A 97 -13.95 4.62 4.95
C LYS A 97 -13.21 4.77 6.26
N PHE A 98 -12.85 6.00 6.58
CA PHE A 98 -12.36 6.43 7.89
C PHE A 98 -13.09 7.70 8.30
N ASP A 99 -13.07 8.04 9.58
CA ASP A 99 -13.47 9.37 10.03
C ASP A 99 -12.29 10.33 9.95
N ASN A 100 -11.11 9.91 10.42
CA ASN A 100 -9.93 10.77 10.44
C ASN A 100 -8.71 10.06 9.87
N LEU A 101 -7.94 10.78 9.06
CA LEU A 101 -6.58 10.45 8.69
C LEU A 101 -5.64 11.50 9.30
N ILE A 102 -4.70 11.07 10.11
CA ILE A 102 -3.66 11.92 10.72
C ILE A 102 -2.31 11.37 10.31
N GLN A 103 -1.53 12.20 9.62
CA GLN A 103 -0.19 11.86 9.19
C GLN A 103 0.80 12.87 9.74
N THR A 104 1.74 12.39 10.54
CA THR A 104 2.80 13.20 11.15
C THR A 104 4.17 12.67 10.75
N ASN A 105 4.98 13.52 10.14
CA ASN A 105 6.38 13.23 9.84
C ASN A 105 7.26 14.35 10.41
N ALA A 106 8.24 14.00 11.25
CA ALA A 106 9.09 14.97 11.92
C ALA A 106 10.57 14.57 11.92
N ALA A 107 11.45 15.54 11.64
CA ALA A 107 12.89 15.37 11.74
C ALA A 107 13.54 16.53 12.53
N VAL A 108 14.38 16.19 13.52
CA VAL A 108 14.98 17.15 14.45
C VAL A 108 16.47 16.86 14.66
N MET A 109 17.28 17.92 14.85
CA MET A 109 18.73 17.83 15.14
C MET A 109 19.51 16.99 14.10
N GLY A 110 19.61 17.47 12.87
CA GLY A 110 20.38 16.82 11.80
C GLY A 110 19.84 15.47 11.34
N SER A 111 18.57 15.17 11.62
CA SER A 111 17.97 13.87 11.32
C SER A 111 17.27 13.83 9.96
N THR A 112 16.94 12.62 9.49
CA THR A 112 16.15 12.42 8.26
C THR A 112 14.92 11.56 8.53
N ALA A 113 13.74 12.07 8.19
CA ALA A 113 12.48 11.33 8.30
C ALA A 113 11.76 11.25 6.95
N LYS A 114 11.45 10.04 6.49
CA LYS A 114 10.72 9.79 5.25
C LYS A 114 9.44 9.02 5.54
N GLN A 115 8.30 9.55 5.12
CA GLN A 115 7.01 8.91 5.33
C GLN A 115 6.20 8.85 4.04
N ASN A 116 5.68 7.67 3.72
CA ASN A 116 4.81 7.43 2.57
C ASN A 116 3.51 6.79 3.04
N VAL A 117 2.38 7.39 2.71
CA VAL A 117 1.06 6.91 3.12
C VAL A 117 0.16 6.78 1.89
N LYS A 118 -0.44 5.61 1.71
CA LYS A 118 -1.36 5.31 0.60
C LYS A 118 -2.67 4.73 1.15
N LEU A 119 -3.77 5.45 1.02
CA LEU A 119 -5.09 4.97 1.46
C LEU A 119 -6.07 4.89 0.30
N GLY A 120 -6.70 3.73 0.13
CA GLY A 120 -7.85 3.58 -0.76
C GLY A 120 -7.56 3.87 -2.22
N ASN A 121 -6.32 3.71 -2.69
CA ASN A 121 -5.97 3.97 -4.08
C ASN A 121 -6.25 2.74 -4.94
N ALA A 122 -6.61 2.97 -6.21
CA ALA A 122 -6.73 1.96 -7.25
C ALA A 122 -5.79 2.30 -8.42
N ALA A 123 -5.25 1.30 -9.10
CA ALA A 123 -4.32 1.48 -10.22
C ALA A 123 -4.74 0.69 -11.47
N ASN A 124 -4.23 1.11 -12.63
CA ASN A 124 -4.48 0.55 -13.96
C ASN A 124 -5.96 0.61 -14.36
N GLY A 125 -6.60 1.77 -14.22
CA GLY A 125 -8.01 1.99 -14.56
C GLY A 125 -9.00 1.41 -13.54
N GLY A 126 -8.54 1.17 -12.32
CA GLY A 126 -9.36 0.67 -11.22
C GLY A 126 -10.23 1.75 -10.58
N GLU A 127 -11.24 1.33 -9.80
CA GLU A 127 -12.14 2.25 -9.11
C GLU A 127 -11.66 2.52 -7.68
N ALA A 128 -11.49 3.80 -7.32
CA ALA A 128 -11.17 4.21 -5.96
C ALA A 128 -12.35 4.98 -5.34
N THR A 129 -12.76 4.60 -4.14
CA THR A 129 -13.71 5.35 -3.32
C THR A 129 -13.14 5.49 -1.92
N LEU A 130 -12.84 6.72 -1.51
CA LEU A 130 -12.41 7.04 -0.16
C LEU A 130 -13.42 8.01 0.48
N THR A 131 -13.92 7.65 1.65
CA THR A 131 -14.70 8.56 2.51
C THR A 131 -13.89 8.86 3.75
N THR A 132 -13.64 10.14 4.01
CA THR A 132 -13.04 10.64 5.24
C THR A 132 -13.66 11.97 5.65
N LYS A 133 -13.75 12.25 6.95
CA LYS A 133 -14.20 13.55 7.44
C LYS A 133 -13.05 14.53 7.50
N ASN A 134 -11.92 14.09 8.06
CA ASN A 134 -10.74 14.93 8.25
C ASN A 134 -9.49 14.28 7.69
N ILE A 135 -8.64 15.11 7.09
CA ILE A 135 -7.25 14.76 6.75
C ILE A 135 -6.36 15.83 7.39
N ILE A 136 -5.52 15.40 8.32
CA ILE A 136 -4.55 16.24 9.02
C ILE A 136 -3.17 15.77 8.63
N VAL A 137 -2.38 16.69 8.08
CA VAL A 137 -1.03 16.40 7.60
C VAL A 137 -0.06 17.36 8.26
N THR A 138 0.95 16.81 8.90
CA THR A 138 2.03 17.56 9.53
C THR A 138 3.36 17.06 9.01
N ASN A 139 4.16 17.97 8.46
CA ASN A 139 5.53 17.72 8.06
C ASN A 139 6.43 18.77 8.68
N ALA A 140 7.39 18.36 9.51
CA ALA A 140 8.28 19.28 10.21
C ALA A 140 9.75 18.86 10.05
N ALA A 141 10.60 19.83 9.76
CA ALA A 141 12.06 19.67 9.76
C ALA A 141 12.69 20.88 10.43
N VAL A 142 13.50 20.66 11.46
CA VAL A 142 14.17 21.73 12.21
C VAL A 142 15.62 21.38 12.51
N MET A 143 16.45 22.40 12.77
CA MET A 143 17.87 22.24 13.17
C MET A 143 18.68 21.38 12.18
N GLY A 144 18.69 21.77 10.90
CA GLY A 144 19.46 21.08 9.85
C GLY A 144 18.92 19.72 9.43
N SER A 145 17.66 19.40 9.77
CA SER A 145 17.04 18.12 9.46
C SER A 145 16.34 18.11 8.09
N LYS A 146 15.98 16.92 7.61
CA LYS A 146 15.21 16.71 6.37
C LYS A 146 13.97 15.86 6.65
N SER A 147 12.81 16.32 6.23
CA SER A 147 11.55 15.59 6.39
C SER A 147 10.79 15.53 5.05
N THR A 148 10.62 14.32 4.52
CA THR A 148 9.94 14.06 3.25
C THR A 148 8.67 13.28 3.48
N GLN A 149 7.55 13.84 3.05
CA GLN A 149 6.23 13.25 3.24
C GLN A 149 5.53 13.08 1.90
N ASN A 150 4.97 11.90 1.67
CA ASN A 150 4.10 11.63 0.54
C ASN A 150 2.78 11.04 1.05
N LEU A 151 1.67 11.59 0.55
CA LEU A 151 0.32 11.13 0.87
C LEU A 151 -0.47 10.95 -0.42
N LYS A 152 -0.93 9.72 -0.67
CA LYS A 152 -1.86 9.39 -1.77
C LYS A 152 -3.15 8.83 -1.19
N VAL A 153 -4.28 9.45 -1.50
CA VAL A 153 -5.57 9.13 -0.88
C VAL A 153 -6.67 9.12 -1.92
N GLY A 154 -7.30 7.96 -2.12
CA GLY A 154 -8.41 7.81 -3.05
C GLY A 154 -8.04 8.03 -4.52
N ASN A 155 -6.77 7.92 -4.91
CA ASN A 155 -6.37 8.06 -6.31
C ASN A 155 -6.86 6.85 -7.12
N ALA A 156 -7.40 7.09 -8.31
CA ALA A 156 -7.59 6.10 -9.37
C ALA A 156 -6.67 6.49 -10.53
N GLU A 157 -5.65 5.66 -10.81
CA GLU A 157 -4.65 5.85 -11.87
C GLU A 157 -4.82 4.81 -12.99
#